data_AF-A0A1V1PSU5-F1
#
_entry.id   AF-A0A1V1PSU5-F1
#
_cell.length_a   1.000
_cell.length_b   1.000
_cell.length_c   1.000
_cell.angle_alpha   90.00
_cell.angle_beta   90.00
_cell.angle_gamma   90.00
#
_symmetry.space_group_name_H-M   'P 1'
#
loop_
_entity.id
_entity.type
_entity.pdbx_description
1 polymer ?
#
loop_
_entity_poly.entity_id
_entity_poly.type
_entity_poly.pdbx_seq_one_letter_code
_entity_poly.pdbx_strand_id
1 'polypeptide(L)'
;MPPSPEALAPVDITDAAIGALEARIVMPAGAEGLAEYDRYYSGVRLGEREGVHGVLLLRRAFGDISRGNMTPVEGMANVYRGDAEKLPLVSDGGCSVVTLYFDLGAQEFVGLHREGMSVERAPAVCNGVA
;
A
#
# COMPACT_ATOMS: atom_id res chain seq x y z
N MET A 1 -7.56 19.10 26.62
CA MET A 1 -6.91 17.93 25.97
C MET A 1 -7.73 17.61 24.75
N PRO A 2 -7.16 17.58 23.53
CA PRO A 2 -7.84 16.92 22.43
C PRO A 2 -8.09 15.45 22.82
N PRO A 3 -9.20 14.82 22.38
CA PRO A 3 -9.40 13.40 22.62
C PRO A 3 -8.21 12.62 22.05
N SER A 4 -7.66 11.67 22.81
CA SER A 4 -6.75 10.67 22.26
C SER A 4 -7.44 10.06 21.04
N PRO A 5 -6.75 9.90 19.89
CA PRO A 5 -7.33 9.21 18.75
C PRO A 5 -7.68 7.80 19.21
N GLU A 6 -8.97 7.53 19.40
CA GLU A 6 -9.48 6.17 19.55
C GLU A 6 -8.90 5.38 18.37
N ALA A 7 -8.10 4.36 18.68
CA ALA A 7 -7.59 3.45 17.68
C ALA A 7 -8.81 2.81 17.02
N LEU A 8 -9.20 3.33 15.85
CA LEU A 8 -10.32 2.83 15.10
C LEU A 8 -10.04 1.35 14.80
N ALA A 9 -11.05 0.51 15.02
CA ALA A 9 -10.90 -0.93 14.80
C ALA A 9 -10.32 -1.22 13.40
N PRO A 10 -9.41 -2.20 13.28
CA PRO A 10 -8.84 -2.56 11.99
C PRO A 10 -9.94 -2.95 11.00
N VAL A 11 -9.81 -2.50 9.76
CA VAL A 11 -10.71 -2.88 8.67
C VAL A 11 -10.24 -4.24 8.16
N ASP A 12 -11.12 -5.24 8.20
CA ASP A 12 -10.80 -6.55 7.64
C ASP A 12 -10.90 -6.49 6.11
N ILE A 13 -9.86 -6.97 5.42
CA ILE A 13 -9.76 -6.90 3.95
C ILE A 13 -9.79 -8.30 3.34
N THR A 14 -10.67 -8.46 2.36
CA THR A 14 -10.87 -9.75 1.67
C THR A 14 -9.93 -9.91 0.48
N ASP A 15 -9.66 -11.16 0.11
CA ASP A 15 -8.85 -11.49 -1.07
C ASP A 15 -9.48 -10.94 -2.36
N ALA A 16 -10.82 -10.92 -2.42
CA ALA A 16 -11.57 -10.31 -3.52
C ALA A 16 -11.33 -8.80 -3.62
N ALA A 17 -11.25 -8.09 -2.49
CA ALA A 17 -10.93 -6.66 -2.48
C ALA A 17 -9.49 -6.40 -2.96
N ILE A 18 -8.54 -7.25 -2.54
CA ILE A 18 -7.15 -7.17 -3.01
C ILE A 18 -7.07 -7.43 -4.52
N GLY A 19 -7.75 -8.45 -5.04
CA GLY A 19 -7.82 -8.72 -6.47
C GLY A 19 -8.44 -7.58 -7.28
N ALA A 20 -9.53 -6.98 -6.77
CA ALA A 20 -10.16 -5.82 -7.40
C ALA A 20 -9.24 -4.59 -7.44
N LEU A 21 -8.46 -4.38 -6.38
CA LEU A 21 -7.44 -3.34 -6.29
C LEU A 21 -6.31 -3.60 -7.30
N GLU A 22 -5.71 -4.81 -7.32
CA GLU A 22 -4.57 -5.13 -8.19
C GLU A 22 -4.92 -5.02 -9.67
N ALA A 23 -6.15 -5.37 -10.06
CA ALA A 23 -6.65 -5.21 -11.43
C ALA A 23 -6.69 -3.74 -11.90
N ARG A 24 -6.61 -2.78 -10.99
CA ARG A 24 -6.66 -1.33 -11.26
C ARG A 24 -5.33 -0.63 -11.04
N ILE A 25 -4.33 -1.29 -10.43
CA ILE A 25 -3.04 -0.65 -10.17
C ILE A 25 -2.40 -0.24 -11.49
N VAL A 26 -2.02 1.03 -11.57
CA VAL A 26 -1.11 1.55 -12.59
C VAL A 26 0.21 1.89 -11.89
N MET A 27 1.29 1.24 -12.31
CA MET A 27 2.61 1.48 -11.73
C MET A 27 3.11 2.88 -12.11
N PRO A 28 3.70 3.65 -11.17
CA PRO A 28 4.23 4.97 -11.46
C PRO A 28 5.43 4.89 -12.43
N ALA A 29 5.73 6.00 -13.12
CA ALA A 29 6.86 6.06 -14.02
C ALA A 29 8.19 5.73 -13.29
N GLY A 30 9.01 4.85 -13.88
CA GLY A 30 10.27 4.40 -13.29
C GLY A 30 10.14 3.23 -12.30
N ALA A 31 8.91 2.81 -11.96
CA ALA A 31 8.68 1.55 -11.27
C ALA A 31 8.72 0.36 -12.24
N GLU A 32 9.04 -0.82 -11.71
CA GLU A 32 8.94 -2.08 -12.45
C GLU A 32 7.47 -2.52 -12.57
N GLY A 33 7.21 -3.59 -13.32
CA GLY A 33 5.89 -4.20 -13.36
C GLY A 33 5.45 -4.74 -11.99
N LEU A 34 4.14 -4.73 -11.71
CA LEU A 34 3.56 -5.15 -10.42
C LEU A 34 4.06 -6.52 -9.93
N ALA A 35 4.27 -7.47 -10.85
CA ALA A 35 4.74 -8.82 -10.57
C ALA A 35 6.16 -8.88 -9.98
N GLU A 36 6.96 -7.82 -10.14
CA GLU A 36 8.31 -7.73 -9.60
C GLU A 36 8.36 -7.37 -8.12
N TYR A 37 7.23 -6.96 -7.55
CA TYR A 37 7.10 -6.53 -6.17
C TYR A 37 6.50 -7.64 -5.31
N ASP A 38 6.97 -7.73 -4.07
CA ASP A 38 6.18 -8.26 -2.97
C ASP A 38 5.15 -7.21 -2.56
N ARG A 39 3.90 -7.62 -2.36
CA ARG A 39 2.76 -6.71 -2.22
C ARG A 39 2.09 -6.94 -0.88
N TYR A 40 2.10 -5.91 -0.04
CA TYR A 40 1.63 -5.95 1.34
C TYR A 40 0.43 -5.03 1.47
N TYR A 41 -0.70 -5.58 1.92
CA TYR A 41 -1.95 -4.84 2.05
C TYR A 41 -2.47 -4.86 3.48
N SER A 42 -3.07 -3.75 3.89
CA SER A 42 -3.78 -3.64 5.17
C SER A 42 -5.05 -2.83 5.02
N GLY A 43 -6.10 -3.21 5.74
CA GLY A 43 -7.29 -2.38 5.83
C GLY A 43 -7.04 -1.17 6.73
N VAL A 44 -7.48 -0.01 6.27
CA VAL A 44 -7.31 1.27 6.96
C VAL A 44 -8.60 2.08 6.90
N ARG A 45 -8.74 3.04 7.81
CA ARG A 45 -9.76 4.10 7.68
C ARG A 45 -9.18 5.35 7.08
N LEU A 46 -9.82 5.84 6.01
CA LEU A 46 -9.47 7.06 5.28
C LEU A 46 -10.48 8.15 5.64
N GLY A 47 -10.38 8.65 6.87
CA GLY A 47 -11.42 9.46 7.50
C GLY A 47 -12.58 8.57 7.95
N GLU A 48 -13.79 8.86 7.44
CA GLU A 48 -15.00 8.05 7.72
C GLU A 48 -15.15 6.84 6.78
N ARG A 49 -14.24 6.67 5.83
CA ARG A 49 -14.32 5.65 4.77
C ARG A 49 -13.39 4.48 5.05
N GLU A 50 -13.77 3.29 4.60
CA GLU A 50 -12.92 2.11 4.63
C GLU A 50 -12.04 2.06 3.38
N GLY A 51 -10.78 1.68 3.55
CA GLY A 51 -9.82 1.62 2.48
C GLY A 51 -8.75 0.56 2.68
N VAL A 52 -7.87 0.47 1.69
CA VAL A 52 -6.70 -0.41 1.70
C VAL A 52 -5.46 0.46 1.61
N HIS A 53 -4.50 0.24 2.50
CA HIS A 53 -3.15 0.75 2.38
C HIS A 53 -2.27 -0.36 1.80
N GLY A 54 -1.68 -0.09 0.64
CA GLY A 54 -0.76 -0.99 -0.04
C GLY A 54 0.67 -0.48 0.03
N VAL A 55 1.60 -1.38 0.36
CA VAL A 55 3.04 -1.17 0.25
C VAL A 55 3.61 -2.24 -0.67
N LEU A 56 4.31 -1.82 -1.71
CA LEU A 56 4.92 -2.70 -2.70
C LEU A 56 6.43 -2.57 -2.60
N LEU A 57 7.10 -3.70 -2.43
CA LEU A 57 8.55 -3.77 -2.26
C LEU A 57 9.20 -4.56 -3.37
N LEU A 58 10.09 -3.90 -4.10
CA LEU A 58 10.77 -4.49 -5.24
C LEU A 58 11.71 -5.60 -4.78
N ARG A 59 11.45 -6.83 -5.23
CA ARG A 59 12.14 -8.03 -4.72
C ARG A 59 13.65 -7.98 -4.92
N ARG A 60 14.12 -7.46 -6.06
CA ARG A 60 15.57 -7.35 -6.34
C ARG A 60 16.30 -6.36 -5.42
N ALA A 61 15.59 -5.40 -4.82
CA ALA A 61 16.16 -4.38 -3.95
C ALA A 61 16.17 -4.82 -2.48
N PHE A 62 15.12 -5.52 -2.04
CA PHE A 62 14.95 -5.88 -0.63
C PHE A 62 15.16 -7.36 -0.31
N GLY A 63 15.17 -8.25 -1.31
CA GLY A 63 15.28 -9.69 -1.11
C GLY A 63 14.13 -10.25 -0.26
N ASP A 64 14.38 -11.35 0.46
CA ASP A 64 13.44 -11.94 1.43
C ASP A 64 13.47 -11.16 2.76
N ILE A 65 12.85 -10.00 2.76
CA ILE A 65 12.57 -9.23 3.97
C ILE A 65 11.60 -9.98 4.89
N SER A 66 11.77 -9.80 6.20
CA SER A 66 10.84 -10.35 7.19
C SER A 66 9.44 -9.82 6.93
N ARG A 67 8.54 -10.70 6.51
CA ARG A 67 7.13 -10.39 6.21
C ARG A 67 6.31 -10.15 7.47
N GLY A 68 6.95 -10.12 8.65
CA GLY A 68 6.29 -10.05 9.94
C GLY A 68 5.26 -11.16 10.14
N ASN A 69 4.21 -10.86 10.91
CA ASN A 69 3.03 -11.73 11.07
C ASN A 69 1.98 -11.47 9.98
N MET A 70 2.39 -11.10 8.76
CA MET A 70 1.48 -10.96 7.62
C MET A 70 1.07 -12.34 7.10
N THR A 71 -0.16 -12.46 6.62
CA THR A 71 -0.72 -13.70 6.09
C THR A 71 -0.66 -13.68 4.56
N PRO A 72 -0.14 -14.73 3.90
CA PRO A 72 -0.18 -14.81 2.43
C PRO A 72 -1.62 -14.89 1.94
N VAL A 73 -1.89 -14.24 0.81
CA VAL A 73 -3.20 -14.31 0.15
C VAL A 73 -3.27 -15.54 -0.73
N GLU A 74 -4.31 -16.35 -0.57
CA GLU A 74 -4.43 -17.62 -1.28
C GLU A 74 -4.58 -17.39 -2.79
N GLY A 75 -3.83 -18.17 -3.59
CA GLY A 75 -3.86 -18.06 -5.05
C GLY A 75 -3.14 -16.84 -5.64
N MET A 76 -2.56 -15.96 -4.83
CA MET A 76 -1.84 -14.76 -5.29
C MET A 76 -0.35 -14.81 -4.90
N ALA A 77 0.53 -14.93 -5.90
CA ALA A 77 1.97 -15.03 -5.67
C ALA A 77 2.55 -13.71 -5.14
N ASN A 78 3.31 -13.77 -4.05
CA ASN A 78 3.99 -12.61 -3.42
C ASN A 78 3.01 -11.53 -2.92
N VAL A 79 1.83 -11.96 -2.48
CA VAL A 79 0.79 -11.07 -1.92
C VAL A 79 0.53 -11.43 -0.48
N TYR A 80 0.50 -10.41 0.37
CA TYR A 80 0.38 -10.54 1.82
C TYR A 80 -0.66 -9.55 2.34
N ARG A 81 -1.43 -9.96 3.35
CA ARG A 81 -2.34 -9.09 4.09
C ARG A 81 -2.07 -9.11 5.59
N GLY A 82 -2.37 -8.01 6.28
CA GLY A 82 -2.22 -7.93 7.73
C GLY A 82 -2.62 -6.57 8.29
N ASP A 83 -2.23 -6.32 9.54
CA ASP A 83 -2.48 -5.05 10.22
C ASP A 83 -1.55 -3.94 9.71
N ALA A 84 -1.99 -2.68 9.78
CA ALA A 84 -1.24 -1.57 9.22
C ALA A 84 0.13 -1.37 9.91
N GLU A 85 0.21 -1.70 11.20
CA GLU A 85 1.45 -1.69 11.99
C GLU A 85 2.48 -2.73 11.52
N LYS A 86 2.05 -3.72 10.74
CA LYS A 86 2.90 -4.78 10.17
C LYS A 86 3.34 -4.47 8.75
N LEU A 87 2.86 -3.37 8.16
CA LEU A 87 3.32 -2.96 6.84
C LEU A 87 4.79 -2.56 6.91
N PRO A 88 5.61 -3.02 5.96
CA PRO A 88 7.03 -2.71 5.98
C PRO A 88 7.24 -1.22 5.74
N LEU A 89 7.91 -0.57 6.70
CA LEU A 89 8.30 0.83 6.61
C LEU A 89 9.72 0.90 6.05
N VAL A 90 9.82 1.21 4.75
CA VAL A 90 11.11 1.32 4.08
C VAL A 90 11.19 2.64 3.32
N SER A 91 12.27 3.38 3.56
CA SER A 91 12.62 4.59 2.82
C SER A 91 13.89 4.29 2.04
N ASP A 92 13.80 4.25 0.71
CA ASP A 92 14.89 3.80 -0.16
C ASP A 92 15.40 4.87 -1.14
N GLY A 93 14.73 6.03 -1.22
CA GLY A 93 15.07 7.09 -2.16
C GLY A 93 14.68 6.80 -3.62
N GLY A 94 13.94 5.72 -3.90
CA GLY A 94 13.65 5.25 -5.26
C GLY A 94 12.23 4.71 -5.45
N CYS A 95 12.01 4.02 -6.58
CA CYS A 95 10.76 3.30 -6.88
C CYS A 95 10.81 1.82 -6.49
N SER A 96 11.74 1.45 -5.61
CA SER A 96 11.78 0.11 -5.04
C SER A 96 10.72 -0.04 -3.94
N VAL A 97 10.26 1.08 -3.34
CA VAL A 97 9.07 1.12 -2.48
C VAL A 97 7.98 1.98 -3.13
N VAL A 98 6.80 1.39 -3.32
CA VAL A 98 5.61 2.11 -3.81
C VAL A 98 4.51 2.02 -2.76
N THR A 99 3.91 3.17 -2.43
CA THR A 99 2.77 3.26 -1.53
C THR A 99 1.52 3.70 -2.28
N LEU A 100 0.39 3.07 -1.96
CA LEU A 100 -0.92 3.39 -2.53
C LEU A 100 -2.02 3.31 -1.47
N TYR A 101 -3.10 4.04 -1.71
CA TYR A 101 -4.32 3.95 -0.91
C TYR A 101 -5.52 3.78 -1.85
N PHE A 102 -6.41 2.86 -1.50
CA PHE A 102 -7.61 2.57 -2.28
C PHE A 102 -8.85 2.69 -1.40
N ASP A 103 -9.86 3.39 -1.89
CA ASP A 103 -11.15 3.52 -1.24
C ASP A 103 -12.06 2.36 -1.66
N LEU A 104 -12.49 1.54 -0.69
CA LEU A 104 -13.30 0.37 -0.99
C LEU A 104 -14.73 0.74 -1.40
N GLY A 105 -15.27 1.83 -0.87
CA GLY A 105 -16.62 2.29 -1.18
C GLY A 105 -16.70 2.95 -2.56
N ALA A 106 -15.75 3.83 -2.87
CA ALA A 106 -15.67 4.51 -4.16
C ALA A 106 -15.06 3.63 -5.26
N GLN A 107 -14.33 2.58 -4.91
CA GLN A 107 -13.56 1.74 -5.83
C GLN A 107 -12.50 2.53 -6.62
N GLU A 108 -11.88 3.51 -5.97
CA GLU A 108 -10.93 4.46 -6.57
C GLU A 108 -9.66 4.59 -5.72
N PHE A 109 -8.53 4.90 -6.37
CA PHE A 109 -7.30 5.24 -5.64
C PHE A 109 -7.40 6.64 -5.05
N VAL A 110 -7.01 6.76 -3.79
CA VAL A 110 -6.89 8.05 -3.13
C VAL A 110 -5.59 8.70 -3.59
N GLY A 111 -5.73 9.87 -4.23
CA GLY A 111 -4.58 10.64 -4.68
C GLY A 111 -3.70 11.03 -3.50
N LEU A 112 -2.44 10.58 -3.54
CA LEU A 112 -1.47 10.91 -2.50
C LEU A 112 -0.82 12.26 -2.78
N HIS A 113 -0.58 13.03 -1.71
CA HIS A 113 0.12 14.30 -1.80
C HIS A 113 1.57 14.10 -1.37
N ARG A 114 2.51 14.47 -2.24
CA ARG A 114 3.94 14.55 -1.90
C ARG A 114 4.36 16.02 -1.87
N GLU A 115 4.70 16.53 -0.69
CA GLU A 115 5.27 17.87 -0.56
C GLU A 115 6.71 17.91 -1.10
N GLY A 116 7.10 18.98 -1.80
CA GLY A 116 8.48 19.22 -2.26
C GLY A 116 8.79 18.87 -3.72
N MET A 117 8.01 18.02 -4.38
CA MET A 117 8.05 17.83 -5.84
C MET A 117 6.69 18.19 -6.40
N SER A 118 6.61 19.25 -7.21
CA SER A 118 5.43 19.73 -7.96
C SER A 118 4.13 18.94 -7.75
N VAL A 119 3.34 19.29 -6.72
CA VAL A 119 1.94 18.88 -6.42
C VAL A 119 1.42 17.73 -7.30
N GLU A 120 2.01 16.54 -7.19
CA GLU A 120 1.60 15.40 -8.01
C GLU A 120 0.62 14.59 -7.19
N ARG A 121 -0.67 14.60 -7.61
CA ARG A 121 -1.66 13.66 -7.11
C ARG A 121 -1.56 12.41 -7.97
N ALA A 122 -1.00 11.36 -7.41
CA ALA A 122 -0.88 10.07 -8.08
C ALA A 122 -1.63 8.98 -7.30
N PRO A 123 -2.19 7.97 -8.00
CA PRO A 123 -2.85 6.82 -7.35
C PRO A 123 -1.87 5.94 -6.57
N ALA A 124 -0.58 6.02 -6.91
CA ALA A 124 0.53 5.38 -6.23
C ALA A 124 1.76 6.29 -6.31
N VAL A 125 2.58 6.32 -5.26
CA VAL A 125 3.80 7.15 -5.22
C VAL A 125 5.02 6.28 -4.91
N CYS A 126 6.15 6.59 -5.55
CA CYS A 126 7.45 6.09 -5.12
C CYS A 126 7.88 6.86 -3.87
N ASN A 127 8.35 6.17 -2.82
CA ASN A 127 8.71 6.76 -1.52
C ASN A 127 10.08 7.47 -1.54
N GLY A 128 10.32 8.24 -2.60
CA GLY A 128 11.57 8.91 -2.94
C GLY A 128 12.09 9.92 -1.91
N VAL A 129 11.63 11.15 -1.83
CA VAL A 129 12.55 12.32 -1.63
C VAL A 129 13.65 12.29 -2.69
N ALA A 130 13.43 13.02 -3.78
CA ALA A 130 14.53 13.53 -4.59
C ALA A 130 14.81 14.93 -4.09
#